data_AF-A0A674GKJ6-F1
#
_entry.id   AF-A0A674GKJ6-F1
#
_cell.length_a   1.000
_cell.length_b   1.000
_cell.length_c   1.000
_cell.angle_alpha   90.00
_cell.angle_beta   90.00
_cell.angle_gamma   90.00
#
_symmetry.space_group_name_H-M   'P 1'
#
loop_
_entity.id
_entity.type
_entity.pdbx_description
1 polymer ?
#
loop_
_entity_poly.entity_id
_entity_poly.type
_entity_poly.pdbx_seq_one_letter_code
_entity_poly.pdbx_strand_id
1 'polypeptide(L)'
;MNRFFGKAKPKEPPPSLTDCIGKVDSRAESIDKKIARLDAELVKYKDQMKKMREGPAKNTVKQKALRVLKQKRMYEQQRDNLSQQSFNMEQANYTIQALKDTKTTVDAMKLGVKEMKKAYKQVKIDQIEDIQDQLEDMMEEANEVQEALSRNRHFIEVVRKLL
;
A
#
# COMPACT_ATOMS: atom_id res chain seq x y z
N MET A 1 -41.66 -34.31 -22.56
CA MET A 1 -41.70 -34.14 -21.09
C MET A 1 -40.36 -33.62 -20.60
N ASN A 2 -40.43 -32.62 -19.72
CA ASN A 2 -39.42 -31.57 -19.49
C ASN A 2 -38.10 -32.03 -18.86
N ARG A 3 -36.98 -31.74 -19.54
CA ARG A 3 -35.66 -31.67 -18.92
C ARG A 3 -35.55 -30.33 -18.17
N PHE A 4 -35.93 -30.32 -16.90
CA PHE A 4 -35.64 -29.22 -15.97
C PHE A 4 -34.14 -29.21 -15.66
N PHE A 5 -33.35 -28.63 -16.57
CA PHE A 5 -31.95 -28.30 -16.33
C PHE A 5 -31.86 -27.21 -15.26
N GLY A 6 -31.28 -27.57 -14.12
CA GLY A 6 -30.85 -26.61 -13.10
C GLY A 6 -29.80 -25.67 -13.70
N LYS A 7 -30.15 -24.38 -13.83
CA LYS A 7 -29.18 -23.33 -14.10
C LYS A 7 -28.10 -23.40 -13.01
N ALA A 8 -26.84 -23.55 -13.40
CA ALA A 8 -25.72 -23.40 -12.48
C ALA A 8 -25.87 -22.05 -11.78
N LYS A 9 -25.84 -22.03 -10.44
CA LYS A 9 -25.81 -20.77 -9.70
C LYS A 9 -24.67 -19.92 -10.26
N PRO A 10 -24.90 -18.62 -10.50
CA PRO A 10 -23.81 -17.73 -10.92
C PRO A 10 -22.66 -17.89 -9.93
N LYS A 11 -21.46 -18.18 -10.44
CA LYS A 11 -20.24 -18.25 -9.62
C LYS A 11 -20.10 -16.91 -8.93
N GLU A 12 -20.31 -16.88 -7.62
CA GLU A 12 -20.02 -15.69 -6.83
C GLU A 12 -18.55 -15.32 -7.05
N PRO A 13 -18.24 -14.02 -7.19
CA PRO A 13 -16.87 -13.58 -7.30
C PRO A 13 -16.07 -14.08 -6.08
N PRO A 14 -14.81 -14.47 -6.26
CA PRO A 14 -13.98 -14.91 -5.15
C PRO A 14 -13.91 -13.79 -4.10
N PRO A 15 -13.90 -14.12 -2.81
CA PRO A 15 -13.90 -13.13 -1.74
C PRO A 15 -12.72 -12.17 -1.91
N SER A 16 -12.98 -10.87 -1.93
CA SER A 16 -11.93 -9.87 -1.93
C SER A 16 -11.43 -9.62 -0.51
N LEU A 17 -10.15 -9.22 -0.37
CA LEU A 17 -9.61 -8.81 0.93
C LEU A 17 -10.42 -7.65 1.52
N THR A 18 -10.89 -6.72 0.68
CA THR A 18 -11.75 -5.62 1.08
C THR A 18 -13.07 -6.10 1.72
N ASP A 19 -13.71 -7.11 1.14
CA ASP A 19 -14.93 -7.69 1.71
C ASP A 19 -14.67 -8.39 3.05
N CYS A 20 -13.53 -9.08 3.16
CA CYS A 20 -13.11 -9.73 4.39
C CYS A 20 -12.80 -8.73 5.51
N ILE A 21 -12.10 -7.62 5.18
CA ILE A 21 -11.85 -6.50 6.09
C ILE A 21 -13.18 -5.96 6.62
N GLY A 22 -14.11 -5.58 5.73
CA GLY A 22 -15.41 -5.04 6.16
C GLY A 22 -16.22 -6.00 7.05
N LYS A 23 -16.13 -7.32 6.81
CA LYS A 23 -16.77 -8.32 7.69
C LYS A 23 -16.12 -8.40 9.07
N VAL A 24 -14.79 -8.33 9.14
CA VAL A 24 -14.06 -8.33 10.41
C VAL A 24 -14.36 -7.06 11.21
N ASP A 25 -14.38 -5.90 10.55
CA ASP A 25 -14.69 -4.61 11.19
C ASP A 25 -16.12 -4.59 11.74
N SER A 26 -17.10 -5.05 10.96
CA SER A 26 -18.50 -5.15 11.43
C SER A 26 -18.65 -6.05 12.67
N ARG A 27 -17.85 -7.12 12.75
CA ARG A 27 -17.80 -7.97 13.95
C ARG A 27 -17.16 -7.24 15.13
N ALA A 28 -16.09 -6.47 14.90
CA ALA A 28 -15.46 -5.65 15.94
C ALA A 28 -16.45 -4.61 16.48
N GLU A 29 -17.16 -3.87 15.63
CA GLU A 29 -18.20 -2.92 16.03
C GLU A 29 -19.32 -3.57 16.86
N SER A 30 -19.71 -4.79 16.49
CA SER A 30 -20.71 -5.55 17.23
C SER A 30 -20.23 -5.92 18.64
N ILE A 31 -18.92 -6.15 18.81
CA ILE A 31 -18.30 -6.36 20.11
C ILE A 31 -18.20 -5.05 20.88
N ASP A 32 -17.84 -3.93 20.24
CA ASP A 32 -17.81 -2.60 20.87
C ASP A 32 -19.18 -2.22 21.47
N LYS A 33 -20.27 -2.52 20.77
CA LYS A 33 -21.63 -2.33 21.31
C LYS A 33 -21.89 -3.15 22.58
N LYS A 34 -21.30 -4.36 22.71
CA LYS A 34 -21.41 -5.17 23.93
C LYS A 34 -20.56 -4.59 25.05
N ILE A 35 -19.34 -4.15 24.74
CA ILE A 35 -18.43 -3.49 25.68
C ILE A 35 -19.11 -2.24 26.27
N ALA A 36 -19.70 -1.39 25.44
CA ALA A 36 -20.41 -0.18 25.87
C ALA A 36 -21.57 -0.46 26.84
N ARG A 37 -22.32 -1.55 26.62
CA ARG A 37 -23.39 -1.97 27.54
C ARG A 37 -22.83 -2.40 28.90
N LEU A 38 -21.73 -3.17 28.90
CA LEU A 38 -21.07 -3.61 30.13
C LEU A 38 -20.46 -2.42 30.89
N ASP A 39 -19.91 -1.43 30.19
CA ASP A 39 -19.43 -0.18 30.81
C ASP A 39 -20.55 0.59 31.50
N ALA A 40 -21.69 0.75 30.83
CA ALA A 40 -22.85 1.39 31.44
C ALA A 40 -23.33 0.63 32.69
N GLU A 41 -23.27 -0.70 32.70
CA GLU A 41 -23.59 -1.52 33.87
C GLU A 41 -22.57 -1.33 35.01
N LEU A 42 -21.27 -1.28 34.68
CA LEU A 42 -20.20 -1.03 35.66
C LEU A 42 -20.34 0.35 36.33
N VAL A 43 -20.73 1.38 35.57
CA VAL A 43 -21.02 2.71 36.13
C VAL A 43 -22.15 2.63 37.15
N LYS A 44 -23.24 1.92 36.84
CA LYS A 44 -24.36 1.72 37.78
C LYS A 44 -23.90 1.03 39.08
N TYR A 45 -23.10 -0.03 39.00
CA TYR A 45 -22.57 -0.67 40.20
C TYR A 45 -21.62 0.24 40.98
N LYS A 46 -20.77 1.01 40.31
CA LYS A 46 -19.89 1.99 40.94
C LYS A 46 -20.70 3.02 41.74
N ASP A 47 -21.73 3.58 41.14
CA ASP A 47 -22.57 4.61 41.79
C ASP A 47 -23.45 4.03 42.90
N GLN A 48 -23.93 2.79 42.74
CA GLN A 48 -24.61 2.07 43.82
C GLN A 48 -23.67 1.89 45.02
N MET A 49 -22.46 1.38 44.80
CA MET A 49 -21.49 1.13 45.88
C MET A 49 -21.04 2.41 46.59
N LYS A 50 -20.96 3.56 45.91
CA LYS A 50 -20.64 4.86 46.54
C LYS A 50 -21.65 5.24 47.63
N LYS A 51 -22.92 4.85 47.47
CA LYS A 51 -24.01 5.17 48.42
C LYS A 51 -24.14 4.13 49.54
N MET A 52 -23.35 3.06 49.51
CA MET A 52 -23.44 1.96 50.46
C MET A 52 -22.35 2.06 51.53
N ARG A 53 -22.74 1.77 52.78
CA ARG A 53 -21.81 1.51 53.89
C ARG A 53 -21.03 0.23 53.61
N GLU A 54 -19.82 0.13 54.18
CA GLU A 54 -19.04 -1.09 54.14
C GLU A 54 -19.78 -2.24 54.82
N GLY A 55 -19.70 -3.45 54.24
CA GLY A 55 -20.35 -4.63 54.79
C GLY A 55 -20.77 -5.66 53.74
N PRO A 56 -21.47 -6.74 54.18
CA PRO A 56 -21.83 -7.86 53.31
C PRO A 56 -22.61 -7.45 52.06
N ALA A 57 -23.55 -6.51 52.18
CA ALA A 57 -24.34 -6.04 51.05
C ALA A 57 -23.48 -5.36 49.97
N LYS A 58 -22.53 -4.51 50.36
CA LYS A 58 -21.61 -3.84 49.44
C LYS A 58 -20.65 -4.84 48.79
N ASN A 59 -20.20 -5.85 49.55
CA ASN A 59 -19.39 -6.94 49.03
C ASN A 59 -20.12 -7.74 47.94
N THR A 60 -21.42 -8.01 48.10
CA THR A 60 -22.22 -8.68 47.05
C THR A 60 -22.27 -7.86 45.76
N VAL A 61 -22.47 -6.55 45.85
CA VAL A 61 -22.47 -5.66 44.67
C VAL A 61 -21.09 -5.61 44.01
N LYS A 62 -20.02 -5.56 44.81
CA LYS A 62 -18.63 -5.64 44.32
C LYS A 62 -18.38 -6.94 43.54
N GLN A 63 -18.86 -8.08 44.03
CA GLN A 63 -18.72 -9.36 43.32
C GLN A 63 -19.51 -9.40 42.00
N LYS A 64 -20.68 -8.77 41.93
CA LYS A 64 -21.42 -8.59 40.67
C LYS A 64 -20.61 -7.73 39.68
N ALA A 65 -20.11 -6.58 40.13
CA ALA A 65 -19.28 -5.70 39.32
C ALA A 65 -18.01 -6.40 38.79
N LEU A 66 -17.35 -7.21 39.62
CA LEU A 66 -16.17 -7.99 39.20
C LEU A 66 -16.49 -9.00 38.09
N ARG A 67 -17.67 -9.64 38.12
CA ARG A 67 -18.09 -10.55 37.04
C ARG A 67 -18.30 -9.80 35.73
N VAL A 68 -18.98 -8.65 35.77
CA VAL A 68 -19.18 -7.80 34.59
C VAL A 68 -17.84 -7.28 34.05
N LEU A 69 -16.92 -6.88 34.93
CA LEU A 69 -15.59 -6.44 34.53
C LEU A 69 -14.78 -7.56 33.83
N LYS A 70 -14.84 -8.79 34.34
CA LYS A 70 -14.22 -9.94 33.69
C LYS A 70 -14.81 -10.19 32.30
N GLN A 71 -16.13 -10.12 32.16
CA GLN A 71 -16.80 -10.27 30.87
C GLN A 71 -16.42 -9.16 29.90
N LYS A 72 -16.32 -7.91 30.38
CA LYS A 72 -15.87 -6.77 29.58
C LYS A 72 -14.46 -7.01 29.03
N ARG A 73 -13.50 -7.38 29.88
CA ARG A 73 -12.11 -7.67 29.48
C ARG A 73 -12.02 -8.77 28.44
N MET A 74 -12.85 -9.80 28.55
CA MET A 74 -12.92 -10.86 27.53
C MET A 74 -13.35 -10.31 26.16
N TYR A 75 -14.34 -9.42 26.12
CA TYR A 75 -14.76 -8.78 24.87
C TYR A 75 -13.73 -7.78 24.34
N GLU A 76 -13.09 -7.00 25.20
CA GLU A 76 -11.97 -6.11 24.82
C GLU A 76 -10.87 -6.91 24.12
N GLN A 77 -10.45 -8.05 24.69
CA GLN A 77 -9.46 -8.93 24.05
C GLN A 77 -9.93 -9.47 22.70
N GLN A 78 -11.21 -9.88 22.57
CA GLN A 78 -11.75 -10.35 21.30
C GLN A 78 -11.77 -9.23 20.24
N ARG A 79 -12.11 -8.01 20.62
CA ARG A 79 -12.10 -6.83 19.76
C ARG A 79 -10.68 -6.52 19.27
N ASP A 80 -9.71 -6.54 20.19
CA ASP A 80 -8.30 -6.27 19.86
C ASP A 80 -7.75 -7.30 18.87
N ASN A 81 -8.08 -8.59 19.06
CA ASN A 81 -7.70 -9.64 18.12
C ASN A 81 -8.29 -9.42 16.72
N LEU A 82 -9.57 -9.01 16.62
CA LEU A 82 -10.20 -8.69 15.33
C LEU A 82 -9.57 -7.45 14.68
N SER A 83 -9.24 -6.44 15.48
CA SER A 83 -8.59 -5.23 14.98
C SER A 83 -7.21 -5.53 14.40
N GLN A 84 -6.43 -6.39 15.07
CA GLN A 84 -5.15 -6.86 14.54
C GLN A 84 -5.32 -7.66 13.25
N GLN A 85 -6.36 -8.51 13.18
CA GLN A 85 -6.67 -9.27 11.96
C GLN A 85 -7.03 -8.33 10.81
N SER A 86 -7.84 -7.30 11.05
CA SER A 86 -8.21 -6.29 10.05
C SER A 86 -6.98 -5.55 9.54
N PHE A 87 -6.14 -5.05 10.46
CA PHE A 87 -4.90 -4.36 10.12
C PHE A 87 -3.96 -5.22 9.26
N ASN A 88 -3.76 -6.50 9.61
CA ASN A 88 -2.92 -7.39 8.82
C ASN A 88 -3.46 -7.57 7.38
N MET A 89 -4.79 -7.63 7.22
CA MET A 89 -5.41 -7.71 5.90
C MET A 89 -5.29 -6.38 5.13
N GLU A 90 -5.41 -5.23 5.79
CA GLU A 90 -5.18 -3.93 5.18
C GLU A 90 -3.75 -3.79 4.64
N GLN A 91 -2.75 -4.21 5.42
CA GLN A 91 -1.34 -4.24 4.98
C GLN A 91 -1.14 -5.14 3.75
N ALA A 92 -1.76 -6.33 3.75
CA ALA A 92 -1.72 -7.23 2.60
C ALA A 92 -2.41 -6.60 1.37
N ASN A 93 -3.55 -5.93 1.57
CA ASN A 93 -4.29 -5.27 0.51
C ASN A 93 -3.49 -4.12 -0.12
N TYR A 94 -2.82 -3.31 0.70
CA TYR A 94 -1.90 -2.26 0.24
C TYR A 94 -0.75 -2.83 -0.59
N THR A 95 -0.12 -3.91 -0.10
CA THR A 95 0.96 -4.59 -0.82
C THR A 95 0.50 -5.11 -2.18
N ILE A 96 -0.68 -5.72 -2.24
CA ILE A 96 -1.27 -6.20 -3.50
C ILE A 96 -1.52 -5.04 -4.46
N GLN A 97 -1.98 -3.88 -3.98
CA GLN A 97 -2.18 -2.72 -4.83
C GLN A 97 -0.86 -2.20 -5.40
N ALA A 98 0.18 -2.06 -4.57
CA ALA A 98 1.51 -1.66 -5.03
C ALA A 98 2.09 -2.63 -6.09
N LEU A 99 1.87 -3.94 -5.92
CA LEU A 99 2.26 -4.94 -6.91
C LEU A 99 1.48 -4.82 -8.23
N LYS A 100 0.18 -4.51 -8.18
CA LYS A 100 -0.62 -4.23 -9.38
C LYS A 100 -0.09 -3.01 -10.12
N ASP A 101 0.24 -1.93 -9.41
CA ASP A 101 0.76 -0.70 -10.02
C ASP A 101 2.14 -0.94 -10.65
N THR A 102 2.99 -1.71 -9.97
CA THR A 102 4.28 -2.16 -10.51
C THR A 102 4.11 -2.96 -11.79
N LYS A 103 3.16 -3.91 -11.81
CA LYS A 103 2.85 -4.70 -13.00
C LYS A 103 2.40 -3.80 -14.15
N THR A 104 1.48 -2.87 -13.91
CA THR A 104 1.03 -1.91 -14.94
C THR A 104 2.19 -1.11 -15.51
N THR A 105 3.13 -0.67 -14.66
CA THR A 105 4.34 0.03 -15.09
C THR A 105 5.21 -0.85 -15.98
N VAL A 106 5.46 -2.10 -15.58
CA VAL A 106 6.25 -3.06 -16.37
C VAL A 106 5.58 -3.35 -17.72
N ASP A 107 4.25 -3.48 -17.74
CA ASP A 107 3.50 -3.71 -18.98
C ASP A 107 3.58 -2.49 -19.91
N ALA A 108 3.51 -1.26 -19.37
CA ALA A 108 3.74 -0.04 -20.14
C ALA A 108 5.17 0.05 -20.71
N MET A 109 6.19 -0.31 -19.92
CA MET A 109 7.58 -0.36 -20.40
C MET A 109 7.76 -1.37 -21.53
N LYS A 110 7.14 -2.57 -21.44
CA LYS A 110 7.19 -3.57 -22.51
C LYS A 110 6.57 -3.05 -23.81
N LEU A 111 5.46 -2.31 -23.71
CA LEU A 111 4.84 -1.65 -24.86
C LEU A 111 5.76 -0.59 -25.46
N GLY A 112 6.33 0.29 -24.64
CA GLY A 112 7.30 1.31 -25.08
C GLY A 112 8.52 0.70 -25.77
N VAL A 113 9.11 -0.37 -25.22
CA VAL A 113 10.23 -1.10 -25.86
C VAL A 113 9.82 -1.69 -27.21
N LYS A 114 8.59 -2.20 -27.34
CA LYS A 114 8.08 -2.74 -28.61
C LYS A 114 7.92 -1.63 -29.65
N GLU A 115 7.46 -0.45 -29.24
CA GLU A 115 7.36 0.74 -30.11
C GLU A 115 8.73 1.27 -30.51
N MET A 116 9.68 1.39 -29.57
CA MET A 116 11.06 1.75 -29.87
C MET A 116 11.68 0.80 -30.90
N LYS A 117 11.48 -0.53 -30.75
CA LYS A 117 11.97 -1.51 -31.73
C LYS A 117 11.33 -1.36 -33.11
N LYS A 118 10.07 -0.92 -33.19
CA LYS A 118 9.42 -0.63 -34.48
C LYS A 118 9.98 0.64 -35.11
N ALA A 119 10.09 1.72 -34.33
CA ALA A 119 10.67 2.98 -34.79
C ALA A 119 12.11 2.79 -35.27
N TYR A 120 12.92 2.04 -34.51
CA TYR A 120 14.30 1.69 -34.87
C TYR A 120 14.39 0.95 -36.22
N LYS A 121 13.43 0.06 -36.54
CA LYS A 121 13.38 -0.61 -37.85
C LYS A 121 12.92 0.31 -39.00
N GLN A 122 12.20 1.38 -38.68
CA GLN A 122 11.72 2.37 -39.65
C GLN A 122 12.76 3.46 -39.92
N VAL A 123 13.65 3.73 -38.96
CA VAL A 123 14.92 4.41 -39.22
C VAL A 123 15.73 3.48 -40.13
N LYS A 124 15.81 3.84 -41.40
CA LYS A 124 16.33 2.99 -42.47
C LYS A 124 17.79 2.61 -42.16
N ILE A 125 18.09 1.32 -42.19
CA ILE A 125 19.47 0.79 -42.19
C ILE A 125 20.29 1.45 -43.31
N ASP A 126 19.65 1.80 -44.42
CA ASP A 126 20.24 2.53 -45.55
C ASP A 126 20.70 3.97 -45.22
N GLN A 127 20.34 4.52 -44.05
CA GLN A 127 20.81 5.83 -43.58
C GLN A 127 21.74 5.70 -42.37
N ILE A 128 21.97 4.50 -41.85
CA ILE A 128 22.78 4.28 -40.66
C ILE A 128 24.27 4.26 -41.00
N GLU A 129 24.67 3.77 -42.18
CA GLU A 129 26.06 3.85 -42.64
C GLU A 129 26.46 5.33 -42.85
N ASP A 130 25.68 6.11 -43.61
CA ASP A 130 25.93 7.54 -43.84
C ASP A 130 25.90 8.39 -42.54
N ILE A 131 25.07 8.03 -41.55
CA ILE A 131 24.96 8.77 -40.28
C ILE A 131 26.04 8.33 -39.29
N GLN A 132 26.51 7.08 -39.31
CA GLN A 132 27.67 6.67 -38.52
C GLN A 132 28.92 7.42 -38.96
N ASP A 133 29.16 7.47 -40.28
CA ASP A 133 30.30 8.19 -40.85
C ASP A 133 30.20 9.70 -40.52
N GLN A 134 29.02 10.31 -40.64
CA GLN A 134 28.82 11.72 -40.27
C GLN A 134 28.90 11.99 -38.74
N LEU A 135 28.52 11.03 -37.89
CA LEU A 135 28.68 11.15 -36.43
C LEU A 135 30.14 11.02 -36.02
N GLU A 136 30.91 10.16 -36.70
CA GLU A 136 32.35 10.00 -36.50
C GLU A 136 33.08 11.27 -36.93
N ASP A 137 32.78 11.81 -38.13
CA ASP A 137 33.32 13.08 -38.63
C ASP A 137 32.96 14.27 -37.71
N MET A 138 31.70 14.37 -37.24
CA MET A 138 31.30 15.45 -36.33
C MET A 138 31.92 15.34 -34.93
N MET A 139 32.21 14.12 -34.45
CA MET A 139 32.90 13.91 -33.17
C MET A 139 34.40 14.23 -33.31
N GLU A 140 35.02 13.95 -34.46
CA GLU A 140 36.38 14.42 -34.77
C GLU A 140 36.45 15.94 -34.90
N GLU A 141 35.53 16.59 -35.63
CA GLU A 141 35.48 18.06 -35.72
C GLU A 141 35.23 18.72 -34.35
N ALA A 142 34.34 18.16 -33.53
CA ALA A 142 34.09 18.65 -32.18
C ALA A 142 35.34 18.54 -31.28
N ASN A 143 36.10 17.45 -31.41
CA ASN A 143 37.37 17.27 -30.71
C ASN A 143 38.45 18.21 -31.25
N GLU A 144 38.55 18.42 -32.57
CA GLU A 144 39.49 19.39 -33.16
C GLU A 144 39.15 20.84 -32.75
N VAL A 145 37.87 21.19 -32.67
CA VAL A 145 37.42 22.50 -32.18
C VAL A 145 37.73 22.64 -30.69
N GLN A 146 37.48 21.60 -29.89
CA GLN A 146 37.80 21.61 -28.47
C GLN A 146 39.32 21.66 -28.20
N GLU A 147 40.12 21.00 -29.03
CA GLU A 147 41.57 21.10 -29.01
C GLU A 147 42.07 22.46 -29.51
N ALA A 148 41.52 23.03 -30.58
CA ALA A 148 41.88 24.34 -31.07
C ALA A 148 41.54 25.44 -30.03
N LEU A 149 40.38 25.32 -29.37
CA LEU A 149 39.98 26.18 -28.26
C LEU A 149 40.87 25.96 -27.03
N SER A 150 41.27 24.72 -26.72
CA SER A 150 42.21 24.44 -25.62
C SER A 150 43.66 24.89 -25.93
N ARG A 151 44.13 24.78 -27.17
CA ARG A 151 45.41 25.35 -27.64
C ARG A 151 45.40 26.87 -27.53
N ASN A 152 44.28 27.52 -27.89
CA ASN A 152 44.11 28.95 -27.74
C ASN A 152 44.03 29.40 -26.27
N ARG A 153 43.34 28.62 -25.40
CA ARG A 153 43.35 28.85 -23.95
C ARG A 153 44.74 28.66 -23.34
N HIS A 154 45.48 27.64 -23.77
CA HIS A 154 46.84 27.39 -23.30
C HIS A 154 47.81 28.50 -23.72
N PHE A 155 47.67 29.04 -24.94
CA PHE A 155 48.43 30.23 -25.39
C PHE A 155 48.12 31.47 -24.54
N ILE A 156 46.84 31.74 -24.24
CA ILE A 156 46.44 32.85 -23.36
C ILE A 156 46.95 32.68 -21.93
N GLU A 157 46.96 31.44 -21.41
CA GLU A 157 47.43 31.14 -20.05
C GLU A 157 48.96 31.24 -19.90
N VAL A 158 49.72 30.84 -20.93
CA VAL A 158 51.18 31.03 -20.98
C VAL A 158 51.55 32.51 -21.07
N VAL A 159 50.85 33.30 -21.89
CA VAL A 159 51.06 34.77 -21.97
C VAL A 159 50.75 35.45 -20.63
N ARG A 160 49.73 34.98 -19.89
CA ARG A 160 49.36 35.54 -18.59
C ARG A 160 50.33 35.18 -17.45
N LYS A 161 51.13 34.12 -17.59
CA LYS A 161 52.19 33.75 -16.63
C LYS A 161 53.53 34.42 -16.91
N LEU A 162 53.70 35.02 -18.08
CA LEU A 162 54.93 35.71 -18.51
C LEU A 162 54.88 37.24 -18.37
N LEU A 163 53.72 37.80 -18.02
CA LEU A 163 53.50 39.20 -17.64
C LEU A 163 53.25 39.29 -16.13
#